data_AF-A0A6G2DDF0-F1
#
_entry.id   AF-A0A6G2DDF0-F1
#
_cell.length_a   1.000
_cell.length_b   1.000
_cell.length_c   1.000
_cell.angle_alpha   90.00
_cell.angle_beta   90.00
_cell.angle_gamma   90.00
#
_symmetry.space_group_name_H-M   'P 1'
#
loop_
_entity.id
_entity.type
_entity.pdbx_description
1 polymer ?
#
loop_
_entity_poly.entity_id
_entity_poly.type
_entity_poly.pdbx_seq_one_letter_code
_entity_poly.pdbx_strand_id
1 'polypeptide(L)'
;TFLIRIEDTERKLHVEDGERSQLENLRWLGMDWDESPESHENYRQSERLDLYQKYIDQLLAEGKAYKSYVTEEELAAERERQEVAGETPRYINEYLGMSEEEKAAYIAEREAAGIIPTVRLAVNESGIYKWHDMVKGDIEFEGGNIGGDWVIQKKDGYPTYNFAV
;
A
#
# COMPACT_ATOMS: atom_id res chain seq x y z
N THR A 1 -26.38 -8.83 -3.82
CA THR A 1 -25.32 -9.37 -4.67
C THR A 1 -24.16 -9.77 -3.80
N PHE A 2 -23.63 -10.97 -3.97
CA PHE A 2 -22.41 -11.46 -3.34
C PHE A 2 -21.35 -11.69 -4.43
N LEU A 3 -20.18 -11.09 -4.25
CA LEU A 3 -19.11 -11.05 -5.23
C LEU A 3 -17.86 -11.68 -4.62
N ILE A 4 -17.10 -12.42 -5.42
CA ILE A 4 -15.78 -12.91 -5.02
C ILE A 4 -14.71 -12.14 -5.78
N ARG A 5 -13.84 -11.44 -5.06
CA ARG A 5 -12.64 -10.80 -5.60
C ARG A 5 -11.41 -11.47 -5.00
N ILE A 6 -10.44 -11.83 -5.83
CA ILE A 6 -9.19 -12.45 -5.43
C ILE A 6 -8.12 -11.38 -5.27
N GLU A 7 -7.50 -11.36 -4.09
CA GLU A 7 -6.51 -10.37 -3.70
C GLU A 7 -5.11 -10.96 -3.82
N ASP A 8 -4.63 -11.05 -5.05
CA ASP A 8 -3.40 -11.75 -5.46
C ASP A 8 -2.25 -10.78 -5.79
N THR A 9 -2.25 -9.58 -5.21
CA THR A 9 -1.20 -8.56 -5.45
C THR A 9 0.14 -8.91 -4.79
N GLU A 10 0.15 -9.82 -3.80
CA GLU A 10 1.39 -10.34 -3.20
C GLU A 10 1.81 -11.66 -3.83
N ARG A 11 2.51 -11.55 -4.97
CA ARG A 11 2.93 -12.69 -5.78
C ARG A 11 3.80 -13.70 -5.05
N LYS A 12 4.60 -13.28 -4.06
CA LYS A 12 5.48 -14.20 -3.31
C LYS A 12 4.69 -15.12 -2.38
N LEU A 13 3.46 -14.72 -2.01
CA LEU A 13 2.57 -15.50 -1.15
C LEU A 13 1.54 -16.29 -1.96
N HIS A 14 1.63 -16.28 -3.29
CA HIS A 14 0.74 -17.05 -4.14
C HIS A 14 0.94 -18.54 -3.91
N VAL A 15 -0.13 -19.21 -3.48
CA VAL A 15 -0.18 -20.66 -3.33
C VAL A 15 -0.84 -21.25 -4.56
N GLU A 16 -0.16 -22.21 -5.20
CA GLU A 16 -0.74 -22.99 -6.30
C GLU A 16 -2.08 -23.60 -5.85
N ASP A 17 -3.11 -23.47 -6.68
CA ASP A 17 -4.48 -23.88 -6.38
C ASP A 17 -5.20 -23.15 -5.22
N GLY A 18 -4.60 -22.10 -4.64
CA GLY A 18 -5.19 -21.35 -3.53
C GLY A 18 -6.55 -20.74 -3.85
N GLU A 19 -6.69 -20.13 -5.03
CA GLU A 19 -7.97 -19.60 -5.52
C GLU A 19 -9.03 -20.70 -5.66
N ARG A 20 -8.67 -21.82 -6.33
CA ARG A 20 -9.59 -22.95 -6.55
C ARG A 20 -10.10 -23.51 -5.22
N SER A 21 -9.20 -23.75 -4.26
CA SER A 21 -9.55 -24.27 -2.94
C SER A 21 -10.50 -23.34 -2.18
N GLN A 22 -10.31 -22.03 -2.25
CA GLN A 22 -11.22 -21.05 -1.63
C GLN A 22 -12.63 -21.14 -2.22
N LEU A 23 -12.75 -21.17 -3.55
CA LEU A 23 -14.04 -21.27 -4.24
C LEU A 23 -14.75 -22.61 -3.97
N GLU A 24 -14.00 -23.72 -3.99
CA GLU A 24 -14.55 -25.05 -3.67
C GLU A 24 -15.07 -25.13 -2.23
N ASN A 25 -14.35 -24.56 -1.26
CA ASN A 25 -14.79 -24.53 0.14
C ASN A 25 -16.06 -23.69 0.33
N LEU A 26 -16.18 -22.56 -0.36
CA LEU A 26 -17.40 -21.75 -0.34
C LEU A 26 -18.60 -22.51 -0.93
N ARG A 27 -18.42 -23.21 -2.06
CA ARG A 27 -19.45 -24.09 -2.63
C ARG A 27 -19.83 -25.23 -1.68
N TRP A 28 -18.85 -25.83 -1.01
CA TRP A 28 -19.09 -26.89 -0.04
C TRP A 28 -19.93 -26.41 1.16
N LEU A 29 -19.74 -25.16 1.59
CA LEU A 29 -20.56 -24.51 2.61
C LEU A 29 -21.96 -24.11 2.11
N GLY A 30 -22.27 -24.31 0.83
CA GLY A 30 -23.53 -23.88 0.22
C GLY A 30 -23.63 -22.37 0.01
N MET A 31 -22.49 -21.68 -0.12
CA MET A 31 -22.43 -20.25 -0.41
C MET A 31 -22.27 -20.02 -1.91
N ASP A 32 -23.35 -19.63 -2.58
CA ASP A 32 -23.34 -19.21 -3.98
C ASP A 32 -23.03 -17.71 -4.10
N TRP A 33 -22.41 -17.30 -5.19
CA TRP A 33 -22.08 -15.90 -5.51
C TRP A 33 -22.59 -15.51 -6.90
N ASP A 34 -22.80 -14.22 -7.09
CA ASP A 34 -23.31 -13.65 -8.34
C ASP A 34 -22.18 -13.39 -9.35
N GLU A 35 -21.02 -12.90 -8.90
CA GLU A 35 -19.86 -12.62 -9.76
C GLU A 35 -18.56 -13.11 -9.10
N SER A 36 -17.64 -13.64 -9.93
CA SER A 36 -16.34 -14.13 -9.49
C SER A 36 -15.35 -14.14 -10.67
N PRO A 37 -14.06 -14.46 -10.43
CA PRO A 37 -13.10 -14.64 -11.51
C PRO A 37 -13.40 -15.81 -12.46
N GLU A 38 -14.33 -16.71 -12.10
CA GLU A 38 -14.78 -17.80 -13.00
C GLU A 38 -15.83 -17.32 -14.00
N SER A 39 -16.56 -16.24 -13.69
CA SER A 39 -17.67 -15.74 -14.51
C SER A 39 -17.43 -14.35 -15.10
N HIS A 40 -16.50 -13.57 -14.55
CA HIS A 40 -16.26 -12.18 -14.93
C HIS A 40 -14.76 -11.84 -14.92
N GLU A 41 -14.37 -10.89 -15.78
CA GLU A 41 -13.00 -10.36 -15.84
C GLU A 41 -12.73 -9.33 -14.74
N ASN A 42 -11.45 -9.09 -14.43
CA ASN A 42 -11.01 -8.07 -13.46
C ASN A 42 -11.48 -8.34 -12.02
N TYR A 43 -11.78 -9.60 -11.69
CA TYR A 43 -12.05 -10.05 -10.33
C TYR A 43 -10.80 -10.59 -9.64
N ARG A 44 -9.67 -10.70 -10.34
CA ARG A 44 -8.33 -10.82 -9.72
C ARG A 44 -7.69 -9.44 -9.70
N GLN A 45 -7.11 -9.04 -8.56
CA GLN A 45 -6.46 -7.74 -8.48
C GLN A 45 -5.25 -7.66 -9.42
N SER A 46 -4.54 -8.76 -9.67
CA SER A 46 -3.43 -8.81 -10.63
C SER A 46 -3.82 -8.47 -12.07
N GLU A 47 -5.11 -8.56 -12.43
CA GLU A 47 -5.64 -8.18 -13.76
C GLU A 47 -5.92 -6.67 -13.86
N ARG A 48 -5.82 -5.92 -12.76
CA ARG A 48 -6.28 -4.52 -12.65
C ARG A 48 -5.16 -3.49 -12.57
N LEU A 49 -3.94 -3.85 -12.98
CA LEU A 49 -2.75 -3.00 -12.80
C LEU A 49 -2.90 -1.60 -13.41
N ASP A 50 -3.47 -1.50 -14.60
CA ASP A 50 -3.69 -0.20 -15.27
C ASP A 50 -4.61 0.73 -14.47
N LEU A 51 -5.61 0.16 -13.79
CA LEU A 51 -6.51 0.91 -12.93
C LEU A 51 -5.77 1.49 -11.72
N TYR A 52 -4.91 0.69 -11.09
CA TYR A 52 -4.13 1.13 -9.94
C TYR A 52 -3.11 2.20 -10.35
N GLN A 53 -2.43 2.01 -11.48
CA GLN A 53 -1.46 2.98 -11.98
C GLN A 53 -2.12 4.35 -12.23
N LYS A 54 -3.32 4.37 -12.82
CA LYS A 54 -4.10 5.61 -13.00
C LYS A 54 -4.29 6.39 -11.69
N TYR A 55 -4.66 5.71 -10.62
CA TYR A 55 -4.89 6.38 -9.32
C TYR A 55 -3.59 6.74 -8.60
N ILE A 56 -2.52 5.95 -8.78
CA ILE A 56 -1.18 6.31 -8.29
C ILE A 56 -0.71 7.60 -8.96
N ASP A 57 -0.82 7.70 -10.28
CA ASP A 57 -0.44 8.88 -11.04
C ASP A 57 -1.25 10.11 -10.61
N GLN A 58 -2.55 9.93 -10.36
CA GLN A 58 -3.41 10.99 -9.83
C GLN A 58 -2.92 11.47 -8.45
N LEU A 59 -2.64 10.56 -7.51
CA LEU A 59 -2.18 10.92 -6.17
C LEU A 59 -0.81 11.61 -6.18
N LEU A 60 0.09 11.16 -7.05
CA LEU A 60 1.38 11.80 -7.28
C LEU A 60 1.20 13.23 -7.82
N ALA A 61 0.33 13.43 -8.80
CA ALA A 61 0.04 14.74 -9.38
C ALA A 61 -0.62 15.69 -8.36
N GLU A 62 -1.44 15.17 -7.45
CA GLU A 62 -2.09 15.93 -6.38
C GLU A 62 -1.18 16.18 -5.16
N GLY A 63 0.05 15.65 -5.16
CA GLY A 63 0.97 15.76 -4.01
C GLY A 63 0.52 14.97 -2.77
N LYS A 64 -0.43 14.04 -2.93
CA LYS A 64 -0.94 13.16 -1.88
C LYS A 64 -0.13 11.87 -1.74
N ALA A 65 0.74 11.59 -2.73
CA ALA A 65 1.70 10.52 -2.71
C ALA A 65 3.03 11.01 -3.25
N TYR A 66 4.10 10.28 -2.98
CA TYR A 66 5.43 10.60 -3.48
C TYR A 66 6.26 9.34 -3.68
N LYS A 67 7.28 9.44 -4.54
CA LYS A 67 8.27 8.38 -4.76
C LYS A 67 9.27 8.35 -3.62
N SER A 68 9.47 7.18 -3.03
CA SER A 68 10.42 6.94 -1.96
C SER A 68 11.58 6.08 -2.45
N TYR A 69 12.80 6.56 -2.22
CA TYR A 69 14.05 5.91 -2.64
C TYR A 69 14.82 5.31 -1.47
N VAL A 70 14.20 5.23 -0.29
CA VAL A 70 14.79 4.56 0.88
C VAL A 70 14.92 3.07 0.61
N THR A 71 16.13 2.55 0.78
CA THR A 71 16.44 1.13 0.61
C THR A 71 15.93 0.30 1.78
N GLU A 72 15.85 -1.02 1.60
CA GLU A 72 15.43 -1.92 2.68
C GLU A 72 16.43 -1.94 3.83
N GLU A 73 17.72 -1.77 3.55
CA GLU A 73 18.78 -1.67 4.55
C GLU A 73 18.65 -0.39 5.38
N GLU A 74 18.39 0.74 4.73
CA GLU A 74 18.16 2.02 5.43
C GLU A 74 16.88 1.99 6.27
N LEU A 75 15.80 1.37 5.78
CA LEU A 75 14.58 1.15 6.56
C LEU A 75 14.84 0.28 7.79
N ALA A 76 15.64 -0.78 7.66
CA ALA A 76 15.99 -1.66 8.77
C ALA A 76 16.84 -0.94 9.82
N ALA A 77 17.84 -0.17 9.39
CA ALA A 77 18.69 0.62 10.28
C ALA A 77 17.90 1.70 11.03
N GLU A 78 16.99 2.39 10.34
CA GLU A 78 16.14 3.41 10.95
C GLU A 78 15.17 2.80 11.96
N ARG A 79 14.60 1.62 11.65
CA ARG A 79 13.77 0.88 12.59
C ARG A 79 14.54 0.47 13.84
N GLU A 80 15.74 -0.11 13.70
CA GLU A 80 16.58 -0.49 14.83
C GLU A 80 16.90 0.72 15.72
N ARG A 81 17.22 1.87 15.11
CA ARG A 81 17.45 3.12 15.83
C ARG A 81 16.24 3.53 16.66
N GLN A 82 15.03 3.51 16.09
CA GLN A 82 13.78 3.83 16.80
C GLN A 82 13.52 2.84 17.95
N GLU A 83 13.72 1.54 17.73
CA GLU A 83 13.55 0.52 18.76
C GLU A 83 14.53 0.72 19.93
N VAL A 84 15.81 1.01 19.66
CA VAL A 84 16.82 1.33 20.68
C VAL A 84 16.47 2.60 21.45
N ALA A 85 15.86 3.58 20.79
CA ALA A 85 15.38 4.82 21.42
C ALA A 85 14.06 4.63 22.22
N GLY A 86 13.43 3.45 22.15
CA GLY A 86 12.12 3.21 22.77
C GLY A 86 10.96 3.90 22.06
N GLU A 87 11.18 4.31 20.80
CA GLU A 87 10.18 4.93 19.94
C GLU A 87 9.33 3.86 19.25
N THR A 88 8.08 4.20 18.90
CA THR A 88 7.25 3.30 18.10
C THR A 88 7.75 3.30 16.66
N PRO A 89 8.10 2.13 16.08
CA PRO A 89 8.57 2.04 14.70
C PRO A 89 7.58 2.66 13.71
N ARG A 90 8.04 3.67 12.98
CA ARG A 90 7.30 4.32 11.90
C ARG A 90 8.23 4.75 10.78
N TYR A 91 7.65 4.90 9.60
CA TYR A 91 8.37 5.51 8.51
C TYR A 91 8.56 7.01 8.75
N ILE A 92 9.78 7.52 8.56
CA ILE A 92 10.08 8.95 8.57
C ILE A 92 10.31 9.38 7.13
N ASN A 93 9.60 10.43 6.71
CA ASN A 93 9.74 11.00 5.37
C ASN A 93 11.19 11.46 5.12
N GLU A 94 11.84 10.85 4.14
CA GLU A 94 13.25 11.07 3.81
C GLU A 94 13.54 12.48 3.30
N TYR A 95 12.51 13.21 2.88
CA TYR A 95 12.61 14.59 2.40
C TYR A 95 12.37 15.62 3.50
N LEU A 96 12.07 15.20 4.73
CA LEU A 96 11.76 16.11 5.82
C LEU A 96 12.95 17.04 6.09
N GLY A 97 12.73 18.35 5.92
CA GLY A 97 13.73 19.39 6.15
C GLY A 97 14.63 19.70 4.94
N MET A 98 14.47 19.02 3.82
CA MET A 98 15.19 19.33 2.57
C MET A 98 14.57 20.53 1.86
N SER A 99 15.39 21.37 1.23
CA SER A 99 14.93 22.30 0.18
C SER A 99 14.53 21.53 -1.08
N GLU A 100 13.82 22.19 -2.00
CA GLU A 100 13.47 21.58 -3.28
C GLU A 100 14.72 21.21 -4.10
N GLU A 101 15.79 21.99 -4.02
CA GLU A 101 17.07 21.69 -4.67
C GLU A 101 17.76 20.48 -4.04
N GLU A 102 17.76 20.38 -2.70
CA GLU A 102 18.35 19.24 -1.98
C GLU A 102 17.59 17.95 -2.30
N LYS A 103 16.25 18.02 -2.29
CA LYS A 103 15.38 16.91 -2.66
C LYS A 103 15.62 16.48 -4.11
N ALA A 104 15.71 17.42 -5.05
CA ALA A 104 15.97 17.11 -6.46
C ALA A 104 17.35 16.46 -6.64
N ALA A 105 18.38 16.95 -5.95
CA ALA A 105 19.72 16.36 -5.98
C ALA A 105 19.74 14.93 -5.41
N TYR A 106 19.08 14.72 -4.27
CA TYR A 106 18.93 13.40 -3.66
C TYR A 106 18.23 12.41 -4.59
N ILE A 107 17.11 12.80 -5.20
CA ILE A 107 16.37 11.95 -6.14
C ILE A 107 17.27 11.59 -7.34
N ALA A 108 17.95 12.58 -7.92
CA ALA A 108 18.83 12.35 -9.07
C ALA A 108 19.99 11.38 -8.74
N GLU A 109 20.58 11.50 -7.54
CA GLU A 109 21.62 10.57 -7.06
C GLU A 109 21.08 9.14 -6.97
N ARG A 110 19.91 8.96 -6.35
CA ARG A 110 19.28 7.65 -6.17
C ARG A 110 18.90 7.01 -7.51
N GLU A 111 18.38 7.80 -8.44
CA GLU A 111 18.08 7.34 -9.80
C GLU A 111 19.34 6.95 -10.57
N ALA A 112 20.42 7.73 -10.46
CA ALA A 112 21.72 7.40 -11.05
C ALA A 112 22.33 6.12 -10.47
N ALA A 113 22.06 5.83 -9.19
CA ALA A 113 22.43 4.58 -8.54
C ALA A 113 21.52 3.39 -8.91
N GLY A 114 20.49 3.60 -9.74
CA GLY A 114 19.57 2.56 -10.19
C GLY A 114 18.56 2.11 -9.13
N ILE A 115 18.31 2.92 -8.10
CA ILE A 115 17.36 2.58 -7.05
C ILE A 115 15.94 2.74 -7.60
N ILE A 116 15.20 1.63 -7.63
CA ILE A 116 13.79 1.61 -8.03
C ILE A 116 12.95 2.10 -6.84
N PRO A 117 12.19 3.19 -6.98
CA PRO A 117 11.40 3.72 -5.88
C PRO A 117 10.17 2.88 -5.59
N THR A 118 9.67 3.01 -4.37
CA THR A 118 8.27 2.70 -4.04
C THR A 118 7.44 3.99 -4.12
N VAL A 119 6.12 3.89 -4.18
CA VAL A 119 5.24 5.05 -3.97
C VAL A 119 4.62 4.96 -2.59
N ARG A 120 4.70 6.04 -1.80
CA ARG A 120 4.12 6.15 -0.47
C ARG A 120 2.99 7.17 -0.45
N LEU A 121 1.97 6.92 0.37
CA LEU A 121 0.92 7.89 0.65
C LEU A 121 1.43 8.89 1.69
N ALA A 122 1.23 10.18 1.44
CA ALA A 122 1.58 11.24 2.38
C ALA A 122 0.50 11.37 3.47
N VAL A 123 0.81 10.93 4.68
CA VAL A 123 -0.09 11.00 5.84
C VAL A 123 0.03 12.39 6.47
N ASN A 124 -1.11 13.00 6.77
CA ASN A 124 -1.11 14.22 7.56
C ASN A 124 -0.97 13.86 9.04
N GLU A 125 0.25 13.88 9.58
CA GLU A 125 0.53 13.53 10.99
C GLU A 125 -0.24 14.41 11.99
N SER A 126 -0.52 15.67 11.64
CA SER A 126 -1.32 16.60 12.46
C SER A 126 -2.83 16.46 12.26
N GLY A 127 -3.23 15.65 11.28
CA GLY A 127 -4.61 15.43 10.91
C GLY A 127 -5.34 14.52 11.88
N ILE A 128 -6.66 14.58 11.81
CA ILE A 128 -7.55 13.69 12.53
C ILE A 128 -8.46 13.00 11.53
N TYR A 129 -8.43 11.67 11.53
CA TYR A 129 -9.22 10.83 10.64
C TYR A 129 -10.40 10.28 11.43
N LYS A 130 -11.63 10.55 10.97
CA LYS A 130 -12.87 10.15 11.66
C LYS A 130 -13.84 9.48 10.69
N TRP A 131 -14.50 8.44 11.14
CA TRP A 131 -15.62 7.82 10.42
C TRP A 131 -16.58 7.14 11.39
N HIS A 132 -17.77 6.84 10.89
CA HIS A 132 -18.76 6.04 11.60
C HIS A 132 -18.72 4.60 11.10
N ASP A 133 -18.39 3.67 11.98
CA ASP A 133 -18.45 2.24 11.73
C ASP A 133 -19.80 1.68 12.21
N MET A 134 -20.44 0.84 11.39
CA MET A 134 -21.79 0.35 11.70
C MET A 134 -21.87 -0.54 12.96
N VAL A 135 -20.75 -1.13 13.40
CA VAL A 135 -20.69 -2.00 14.59
C VAL A 135 -20.07 -1.26 15.78
N LYS A 136 -18.99 -0.52 15.56
CA LYS A 136 -18.22 0.15 16.62
C LYS A 136 -18.67 1.58 16.92
N GLY A 137 -19.52 2.17 16.07
CA GLY A 137 -19.92 3.57 16.17
C GLY A 137 -18.82 4.52 15.68
N ASP A 138 -18.72 5.69 16.30
CA ASP A 138 -17.76 6.72 15.90
C ASP A 138 -16.32 6.31 16.27
N ILE A 139 -15.44 6.33 15.27
CA ILE A 139 -14.02 6.01 15.41
C ILE A 139 -13.20 7.24 14.98
N GLU A 140 -12.11 7.49 15.70
CA GLU A 140 -11.18 8.59 15.45
C GLU A 140 -9.74 8.12 15.66
N PHE A 141 -8.85 8.54 14.74
CA PHE A 141 -7.41 8.35 14.85
C PHE A 141 -6.67 9.66 14.56
N GLU A 142 -5.69 9.97 15.41
CA GLU A 142 -4.70 11.00 15.14
C GLU A 142 -3.72 10.49 14.07
N GLY A 143 -3.38 11.33 13.09
CA GLY A 143 -2.52 10.96 11.97
C GLY A 143 -1.14 10.45 12.39
N GLY A 144 -0.56 11.03 13.44
CA GLY A 144 0.70 10.57 14.03
C GLY A 144 0.68 9.12 14.51
N ASN A 145 -0.50 8.56 14.80
CA ASN A 145 -0.66 7.18 15.27
C ASN A 145 -0.87 6.16 14.12
N ILE A 146 -0.87 6.59 12.86
CA ILE A 146 -1.11 5.71 11.70
C ILE A 146 0.16 4.93 11.28
N GLY A 147 1.33 5.26 11.86
CA GLY A 147 2.59 4.55 11.58
C GLY A 147 3.41 5.14 10.43
N GLY A 148 3.08 6.35 9.99
CA GLY A 148 3.79 7.11 8.96
C GLY A 148 3.36 6.79 7.53
N ASP A 149 4.09 7.33 6.56
CA ASP A 149 3.78 7.24 5.14
C ASP A 149 3.97 5.80 4.61
N TRP A 150 2.87 5.05 4.43
CA TRP A 150 2.93 3.65 4.00
C TRP A 150 3.02 3.52 2.48
N VAL A 151 3.59 2.38 2.04
CA VAL A 151 3.73 2.06 0.62
C VAL A 151 2.36 1.74 0.00
N ILE A 152 2.04 2.40 -1.12
CA ILE A 152 0.88 2.11 -1.97
C ILE A 152 1.27 1.44 -3.29
N GLN A 153 2.52 1.60 -3.75
CA GLN A 153 3.10 0.88 -4.89
C GLN A 153 4.47 0.32 -4.55
N LYS A 154 4.63 -0.99 -4.74
CA LYS A 154 5.90 -1.71 -4.56
C LYS A 154 6.88 -1.46 -5.72
N LYS A 155 8.14 -1.83 -5.53
CA LYS A 155 9.21 -1.70 -6.56
C LYS A 155 8.91 -2.48 -7.84
N ASP A 156 8.13 -3.55 -7.75
CA ASP A 156 7.69 -4.35 -8.89
C ASP A 156 6.46 -3.76 -9.63
N GLY A 157 6.00 -2.58 -9.20
CA GLY A 157 4.86 -1.86 -9.78
C GLY A 157 3.50 -2.31 -9.23
N TYR A 158 3.42 -3.40 -8.45
CA TYR A 158 2.17 -3.87 -7.88
C TYR A 158 1.71 -2.98 -6.72
N PRO A 159 0.40 -2.78 -6.55
CA PRO A 159 -0.12 -2.06 -5.39
C PRO A 159 0.02 -2.91 -4.12
N THR A 160 -0.03 -2.26 -2.96
CA THR A 160 -0.23 -2.96 -1.68
C THR A 160 -1.72 -3.23 -1.42
N TYR A 161 -2.02 -4.15 -0.51
CA TYR A 161 -3.40 -4.49 -0.11
C TYR A 161 -4.22 -3.24 0.23
N ASN A 162 -3.69 -2.36 1.10
CA ASN A 162 -4.40 -1.16 1.55
C ASN A 162 -4.76 -0.18 0.42
N PHE A 163 -4.08 -0.24 -0.73
CA PHE A 163 -4.37 0.61 -1.88
C PHE A 163 -5.26 -0.08 -2.92
N ALA A 164 -5.17 -1.41 -3.03
CA ALA A 164 -5.90 -2.18 -4.02
C ALA A 164 -7.36 -2.48 -3.62
N VAL A 165 -7.68 -2.38 -2.32
CA VAL A 165 -8.99 -2.65 -1.69
C VAL A 165 -9.89 -1.43 -1.69
#